data_AF-A0A969MX32-F1
#
_entry.id   AF-A0A969MX32-F1
#
_cell.length_a   1.000
_cell.length_b   1.000
_cell.length_c   1.000
_cell.angle_alpha   90.00
_cell.angle_beta   90.00
_cell.angle_gamma   90.00
#
_symmetry.space_group_name_H-M   'P 1'
#
loop_
_entity.id
_entity.type
_entity.pdbx_description
1 polymer ?
#
loop_
_entity_poly.entity_id
_entity_poly.type
_entity_poly.pdbx_seq_one_letter_code
_entity_poly.pdbx_strand_id
1 'polypeptide(L)' 'WVCREAYLKATGEGLAELRNIQVQLSPDSKQFQVMRNQDSLTDWHFHQLDIHPSYKAAIAIEAVEAVQLAFYNCYY' A
#
# COMPACT_ATOMS: atom_id res chain seq x y z
N TRP A 1 1.64 7.08 -6.30
CA TRP A 1 2.96 6.47 -6.60
C TRP A 1 3.35 5.49 -5.51
N VAL A 2 3.59 5.95 -4.27
CA VAL A 2 4.16 5.14 -3.17
C VAL A 2 3.42 3.82 -2.87
N CYS A 3 2.07 3.79 -2.88
CA CYS A 3 1.34 2.53 -2.67
C CYS A 3 1.59 1.47 -3.75
N ARG A 4 1.72 1.89 -5.03
CA ARG A 4 2.04 0.96 -6.15
C ARG A 4 3.44 0.38 -5.97
N GLU A 5 4.38 1.24 -5.57
CA GLU A 5 5.76 0.83 -5.32
C GLU A 5 5.87 -0.13 -4.12
N ALA A 6 5.12 0.14 -3.03
CA ALA A 6 5.06 -0.75 -1.87
C ALA A 6 4.53 -2.14 -2.24
N TYR A 7 3.46 -2.22 -3.02
CA TYR A 7 2.93 -3.50 -3.53
C TYR A 7 3.97 -4.24 -4.37
N LEU A 8 4.57 -3.57 -5.36
CA LEU A 8 5.57 -4.17 -6.25
C LEU A 8 6.82 -4.66 -5.50
N LYS A 9 7.21 -3.97 -4.43
CA LYS A 9 8.28 -4.40 -3.54
C LYS A 9 7.88 -5.63 -2.73
N ALA A 10 6.63 -5.69 -2.25
CA ALA A 10 6.13 -6.82 -1.49
C ALA A 10 6.00 -8.08 -2.35
N THR A 11 5.60 -7.96 -3.63
CA THR A 11 5.49 -9.10 -4.55
C THR A 11 6.81 -9.48 -5.24
N GLY A 12 7.79 -8.58 -5.26
CA GLY A 12 9.08 -8.79 -5.92
C GLY A 12 9.06 -8.65 -7.44
N GLU A 13 7.96 -8.18 -8.02
CA GLU A 13 7.77 -8.06 -9.48
C GLU A 13 8.55 -6.89 -10.10
N GLY A 14 8.98 -5.93 -9.28
CA GLY A 14 9.74 -4.77 -9.74
C GLY A 14 8.93 -3.79 -10.59
N LEU A 15 9.61 -2.81 -11.21
CA LEU A 15 8.95 -1.68 -11.87
C LEU A 15 8.30 -2.02 -13.23
N ALA A 16 8.57 -3.20 -13.80
CA ALA A 16 8.03 -3.60 -15.10
C ALA A 16 6.49 -3.62 -15.10
N GLU A 17 5.90 -4.02 -13.98
CA GLU A 17 4.45 -4.18 -13.82
C GLU A 17 3.75 -2.91 -13.39
N LEU A 18 4.47 -1.79 -13.24
CA LEU A 18 3.90 -0.54 -12.77
C LEU A 18 2.66 -0.16 -13.60
N ARG A 19 2.73 -0.24 -14.93
CA ARG A 19 1.64 0.14 -15.84
C ARG A 19 0.36 -0.68 -15.68
N ASN A 20 0.48 -1.92 -15.18
CA ASN A 20 -0.62 -2.86 -15.04
C ASN A 20 -1.34 -2.75 -13.69
N ILE A 21 -0.79 -1.94 -12.79
CA ILE A 21 -1.29 -1.76 -11.42
C ILE A 21 -1.90 -0.38 -11.26
N GLN A 22 -3.13 -0.36 -10.76
CA GLN A 22 -3.85 0.83 -10.37
C GLN A 22 -4.09 0.81 -8.86
N VAL A 23 -4.05 1.99 -8.25
CA VAL A 23 -4.47 2.17 -6.85
C VAL A 23 -5.67 3.08 -6.87
N GLN A 24 -6.80 2.58 -6.40
CA GLN A 24 -7.98 3.39 -6.12
C GLN A 24 -7.94 3.82 -4.65
N LEU A 25 -8.14 5.12 -4.44
CA LEU A 25 -8.33 5.69 -3.12
C LEU A 25 -9.81 5.98 -2.96
N SER A 26 -10.44 5.36 -1.95
CA SER A 26 -11.78 5.75 -1.56
C SER A 26 -11.72 7.12 -0.89
N PRO A 27 -12.53 8.12 -1.31
CA PRO A 27 -12.53 9.42 -0.66
C PRO A 27 -12.89 9.37 0.82
N ASP A 28 -13.74 8.39 1.19
CA ASP A 28 -14.38 8.31 2.50
C ASP A 28 -13.64 7.38 3.48
N SER A 29 -12.80 6.50 2.96
CA SER A 29 -11.97 5.60 3.76
C SER A 29 -10.52 5.79 3.34
N LYS A 30 -9.60 5.98 4.28
CA LYS A 30 -8.15 5.99 4.02
C LYS A 30 -7.62 4.62 3.53
N GLN A 31 -8.50 3.78 3.00
CA GLN A 31 -8.24 2.48 2.43
C GLN A 31 -7.90 2.68 0.95
N PHE A 32 -6.81 2.05 0.55
CA PHE A 32 -6.42 1.97 -0.83
C PHE A 32 -6.70 0.56 -1.32
N GLN A 33 -7.32 0.45 -2.48
CA GLN A 33 -7.55 -0.80 -3.17
C GLN A 33 -6.58 -0.88 -4.34
N VAL A 34 -5.83 -1.96 -4.44
CA VAL A 34 -5.04 -2.22 -5.65
C VAL A 34 -5.87 -3.03 -6.62
N MET A 35 -5.85 -2.59 -7.87
CA MET A 35 -6.38 -3.35 -8.99
C MET A 35 -5.24 -3.73 -9.92
N ARG A 36 -5.27 -4.97 -10.41
CA ARG A 36 -4.38 -5.45 -11.47
C ARG A 36 -5.24 -5.93 -12.63
N ASN A 37 -5.01 -5.40 -13.83
CA ASN A 37 -5.78 -5.78 -15.02
C ASN A 37 -7.31 -5.74 -14.82
N GLN A 38 -7.82 -4.80 -14.03
CA GLN A 38 -9.23 -4.62 -13.64
C GLN A 38 -9.74 -5.55 -12.52
N ASP A 39 -8.94 -6.49 -12.05
CA ASP A 39 -9.27 -7.33 -10.90
C ASP A 39 -8.85 -6.67 -9.59
N SER A 40 -9.78 -6.63 -8.63
CA SER A 40 -9.51 -6.16 -7.27
C SER A 40 -8.69 -7.19 -6.51
N LEU A 41 -7.56 -6.77 -5.95
CA LEU A 41 -6.77 -7.59 -5.02
C LEU A 41 -7.29 -7.38 -3.60
N THR A 42 -8.30 -8.15 -3.20
CA THR A 42 -8.96 -8.03 -1.89
C THR A 42 -8.07 -8.43 -0.72
N ASP A 43 -7.07 -9.26 -0.98
CA ASP A 43 -6.20 -9.85 0.04
C ASP A 43 -5.00 -8.94 0.34
N TRP A 44 -5.05 -7.68 -0.11
CA TRP A 44 -3.99 -6.70 0.07
C TRP A 44 -4.49 -5.47 0.83
N HIS A 45 -3.86 -5.23 1.97
CA HIS A 45 -4.10 -4.08 2.82
C HIS A 45 -3.00 -3.04 2.64
N PHE A 46 -3.41 -1.79 2.47
CA PHE A 46 -2.51 -0.66 2.26
C PHE A 46 -2.68 0.38 3.35
N HIS A 47 -1.56 0.75 3.96
CA HIS A 47 -1.52 1.77 5.01
C HIS A 47 -0.58 2.89 4.59
N GLN A 48 -1.11 4.10 4.42
CA GLN A 48 -0.27 5.28 4.27
C GLN A 48 0.27 5.69 5.64
N LEU A 49 1.56 5.99 5.70
CA LEU A 49 2.23 6.44 6.91
C LEU A 49 2.50 7.94 6.81
N ASP A 50 2.01 8.68 7.79
CA ASP A 50 2.28 10.11 7.95
C ASP A 50 3.50 10.29 8.87
N ILE A 51 4.70 10.05 8.30
CA ILE A 51 5.97 10.09 9.05
C ILE A 51 6.52 11.52 9.14
N HIS A 52 6.38 12.30 8.07
CA HIS A 52 6.82 13.69 7.99
C HIS A 52 6.10 14.41 6.83
N PRO A 53 5.76 15.72 6.93
CA PRO A 53 4.99 16.43 5.89
C PRO A 53 5.59 16.35 4.47
N SER A 54 6.92 16.41 4.37
CA SER A 54 7.65 16.36 3.09
C SER A 54 7.88 14.95 2.54
N TYR A 55 7.46 13.89 3.26
CA TYR A 55 7.66 12.51 2.84
C TYR A 55 6.32 11.80 2.68
N LYS A 56 6.27 10.85 1.75
CA LYS A 56 5.14 9.94 1.56
C LYS A 56 5.64 8.52 1.73
N ALA A 57 4.97 7.76 2.57
CA ALA A 57 5.31 6.37 2.84
C ALA A 57 4.03 5.52 2.84
N ALA A 58 4.15 4.27 2.42
CA ALA A 58 3.07 3.31 2.44
C ALA A 58 3.61 1.92 2.73
N ILE A 59 2.80 1.11 3.41
CA ILE A 59 3.01 -0.31 3.61
C ILE A 59 1.94 -1.06 2.81
N ALA A 60 2.35 -2.13 2.14
CA ALA A 60 1.48 -3.12 1.50
C ALA A 60 1.61 -4.43 2.28
N ILE A 61 0.49 -5.04 2.65
CA ILE A 61 0.44 -6.27 3.44
C ILE A 61 -0.52 -7.23 2.76
N GLU A 62 -0.07 -8.44 2.49
CA GLU A 62 -0.94 -9.52 2.03
C GLU A 62 -1.59 -10.18 3.26
N ALA A 63 -2.91 -10.02 3.42
CA ALA A 63 -3.69 -10.64 4.48
C ALA A 63 -5.16 -10.73 4.06
N VAL A 64 -5.84 -11.78 4.52
CA VAL A 64 -7.30 -11.97 4.31
C VAL A 64 -8.10 -11.12 5.31
N GLU A 65 -7.53 -10.84 6.47
CA GLU A 65 -8.16 -10.06 7.54
C GLU A 65 -7.50 -8.70 7.71
N ALA A 66 -8.27 -7.75 8.22
CA ALA A 66 -7.80 -6.39 8.46
C ALA A 66 -6.62 -6.36 9.44
N VAL A 67 -5.54 -5.70 9.02
CA VAL A 67 -4.32 -5.58 9.82
C VAL A 67 -4.30 -4.25 10.56
N GLN A 68 -3.98 -4.30 11.86
CA GLN A 68 -3.74 -3.10 12.65
C GLN A 68 -2.24 -2.91 12.87
N LEU A 69 -1.74 -1.72 12.52
CA LEU A 69 -0.34 -1.37 12.70
C LEU A 69 -0.12 -0.72 14.08
N ALA A 70 0.94 -1.16 14.76
CA ALA A 70 1.46 -0.51 15.95
C ALA A 70 2.77 0.21 15.60
N PHE A 71 2.92 1.45 16.08
CA PHE A 71 4.12 2.25 15.87
C PHE A 71 4.86 2.40 17.19
N TYR A 72 6.16 2.12 17.18
CA TYR A 72 7.03 2.23 18.34
C TYR A 72 8.11 3.26 18.04
N ASN A 73 8.29 4.20 18.97
CA ASN A 73 9.38 5.18 18.89
C ASN A 73 10.64 4.55 19.47
N CYS A 74 11.68 4.40 18.66
CA CYS A 74 13.01 4.03 19.12
C CYS A 74 13.76 5.31 19.51
N TYR A 75 13.91 5.57 20.80
CA TYR A 75 14.80 6.60 21.29
C TYR A 75 16.20 5.99 21.46
N TYR A 76 17.19 6.56 20.78
CA TYR A 76 18.61 6.21 20.91
C TYR A 76 19.29 7.13 21.92
#